data_AF-A0A250KVY2-F1
#
_entry.id   AF-A0A250KVY2-F1
#
_cell.length_a   1.000
_cell.length_b   1.000
_cell.length_c   1.000
_cell.angle_alpha   90.00
_cell.angle_beta   90.00
_cell.angle_gamma   90.00
#
_symmetry.space_group_name_H-M   'P 1'
#
loop_
_entity.id
_entity.type
_entity.pdbx_description
1 polymer ?
#
loop_
_entity_poly.entity_id
_entity_poly.type
_entity_poly.pdbx_seq_one_letter_code
_entity_poly.pdbx_strand_id
1 'polypeptide(L)'
;MIYEQTLTAKVLIEFMSRLIQGQPKKIFLILDNLKAHRSQAVRAGLEARRERIEVFDLPAYSPELNPDELLNSDLKGVLHGGLPAKTKAELKRKARSHLYRLQKRPDRIRRYFKQPKIQRFYGHENTGKIL
;
A
#
# COMPACT_ATOMS: atom_id res chain seq x y z
N MET A 1 -4.76 -3.56 8.79
CA MET A 1 -5.42 -2.50 9.60
C MET A 1 -6.49 -1.86 8.73
N ILE A 2 -7.62 -1.43 9.30
CA ILE A 2 -8.63 -0.65 8.59
C ILE A 2 -8.80 0.63 9.40
N TYR A 3 -8.65 1.78 8.75
CA TYR A 3 -8.79 3.09 9.36
C TYR A 3 -10.15 3.67 9.00
N GLU A 4 -10.85 4.24 9.98
CA GLU A 4 -12.13 4.93 9.75
C GLU A 4 -11.97 6.44 9.57
N GLN A 5 -10.81 6.95 9.97
CA GLN A 5 -10.43 8.35 9.89
C GLN A 5 -9.68 8.65 8.60
N THR A 6 -9.68 9.92 8.22
CA THR A 6 -8.87 10.44 7.13
C THR A 6 -7.39 10.15 7.37
N LEU A 7 -6.67 9.73 6.32
CA LEU A 7 -5.23 9.51 6.36
C LEU A 7 -4.49 10.85 6.44
N THR A 8 -4.27 11.34 7.65
CA THR A 8 -3.44 12.52 7.91
C THR A 8 -1.97 12.14 8.08
N ALA A 9 -1.07 13.14 8.10
CA ALA A 9 0.35 12.93 8.38
C ALA A 9 0.59 12.16 9.70
N LYS A 10 -0.16 12.49 10.75
CA LYS A 10 -0.08 11.81 12.06
C LYS A 10 -0.45 10.33 11.93
N VAL A 11 -1.55 10.03 11.23
CA VAL A 11 -2.03 8.66 11.01
C VAL A 11 -1.03 7.86 10.20
N LEU A 12 -0.42 8.48 9.18
CA LEU A 12 0.61 7.83 8.38
C LEU A 12 1.86 7.50 9.20
N ILE A 13 2.34 8.43 10.04
CA ILE A 13 3.50 8.19 10.92
C ILE A 13 3.23 7.06 11.90
N GLU A 14 2.03 6.99 12.46
CA GLU A 14 1.61 5.90 13.33
C GLU A 14 1.54 4.57 12.57
N PHE A 15 0.96 4.57 11.37
CA PHE A 15 0.95 3.41 10.48
C PHE A 15 2.37 2.90 10.20
N MET A 16 3.29 3.77 9.79
CA MET A 16 4.68 3.39 9.50
C MET A 16 5.40 2.85 10.73
N SER A 17 5.17 3.45 11.91
CA SER A 17 5.75 2.98 13.16
C SER A 17 5.29 1.57 13.52
N ARG A 18 4.00 1.27 13.34
CA ARG A 18 3.45 -0.08 13.50
C ARG A 18 3.94 -1.04 12.41
N LEU A 19 4.14 -0.56 11.19
CA LEU A 19 4.60 -1.37 10.05
C LEU A 19 6.01 -1.91 10.29
N ILE A 20 6.92 -1.09 10.82
CA ILE A 20 8.30 -1.50 11.11
C ILE A 20 8.46 -2.30 12.41
N GLN A 21 7.47 -2.25 13.30
CA GLN A 21 7.53 -2.91 14.61
C GLN A 21 7.58 -4.43 14.44
N GLY A 22 8.57 -5.07 15.06
CA GLY A 22 8.76 -6.53 14.99
C GLY A 22 9.25 -7.05 13.63
N GLN A 23 9.50 -6.18 12.65
CA GLN A 23 10.04 -6.60 11.35
C GLN A 23 11.57 -6.71 11.41
N PRO A 24 12.15 -7.88 11.08
CA PRO A 24 13.60 -8.09 11.15
C PRO A 24 14.35 -7.45 9.97
N LYS A 25 13.66 -7.13 8.88
CA LYS A 25 14.23 -6.55 7.67
C LYS A 25 13.78 -5.11 7.50
N LYS A 26 14.61 -4.30 6.84
CA LYS A 26 14.24 -2.96 6.37
C LYS A 26 13.02 -3.05 5.46
N ILE A 27 12.07 -2.15 5.66
CA ILE A 27 10.84 -2.08 4.87
C ILE A 27 11.02 -1.05 3.76
N PHE A 28 10.70 -1.45 2.53
CA PHE A 28 10.55 -0.53 1.42
C PHE A 28 9.07 -0.27 1.21
N LEU A 29 8.65 0.98 1.41
CA LEU A 29 7.26 1.40 1.34
C LEU A 29 7.03 2.24 0.08
N ILE A 30 6.22 1.74 -0.83
CA ILE A 30 5.79 2.50 -2.00
C ILE A 30 4.58 3.34 -1.60
N LEU A 31 4.62 4.64 -1.87
CA LEU A 31 3.52 5.56 -1.61
C LEU A 31 3.07 6.26 -2.89
N ASP A 32 1.75 6.48 -2.99
CA ASP A 32 1.17 7.34 -4.01
C ASP A 32 1.42 8.82 -3.70
N ASN A 33 0.92 9.71 -4.57
CA ASN A 33 1.16 11.14 -4.49
C ASN A 33 0.21 11.91 -3.55
N LEU A 34 -0.36 11.26 -2.53
CA LEU A 34 -1.22 11.93 -1.55
C LEU A 34 -0.46 13.04 -0.79
N LYS A 35 -1.08 14.21 -0.65
CA LYS A 35 -0.47 15.37 0.04
C LYS A 35 0.03 15.05 1.46
N ALA A 36 -0.67 14.17 2.18
CA ALA A 36 -0.28 13.75 3.52
C ALA A 36 1.12 13.12 3.56
N HIS A 37 1.52 12.41 2.51
CA HIS A 37 2.82 11.73 2.39
C HIS A 37 3.98 12.72 2.30
N ARG A 38 3.73 13.92 1.77
CA ARG A 38 4.75 14.95 1.53
C ARG A 38 4.92 15.96 2.67
N SER A 39 4.21 15.77 3.78
CA SER A 39 4.31 16.69 4.92
C SER A 39 5.71 16.66 5.55
N GLN A 40 6.17 17.81 6.07
CA GLN A 40 7.46 17.91 6.75
C GLN A 40 7.57 16.95 7.94
N ALA A 41 6.46 16.74 8.67
CA ALA A 41 6.40 15.79 9.77
C ALA A 41 6.65 14.34 9.32
N VAL A 42 6.09 13.93 8.17
CA VAL A 42 6.33 12.60 7.60
C VAL A 42 7.79 12.45 7.18
N ARG A 43 8.35 13.46 6.50
CA ARG A 43 9.78 13.45 6.11
C ARG A 43 10.71 13.33 7.31
N ALA A 44 10.50 14.13 8.36
CA ALA A 44 11.27 14.04 9.59
C ALA A 44 11.11 12.66 10.27
N GLY A 45 9.90 12.10 10.24
CA GLY A 45 9.63 10.77 10.77
C GLY A 45 10.33 9.65 9.99
N LEU A 46 10.44 9.77 8.67
CA LEU A 46 11.17 8.85 7.81
C LEU A 46 12.67 8.93 8.04
N GLU A 47 13.23 10.14 8.11
CA GLU A 47 14.67 10.34 8.33
C GLU A 47 15.12 9.73 9.66
N ALA A 48 14.36 9.95 10.73
CA ALA A 48 14.61 9.35 12.04
C ALA A 48 14.58 7.80 12.04
N ARG A 49 14.08 7.17 10.96
CA ARG A 49 13.87 5.72 10.84
C ARG A 49 14.46 5.14 9.55
N ARG A 50 15.38 5.85 8.88
CA ARG A 50 15.89 5.50 7.54
C ARG A 50 16.53 4.10 7.46
N GLU A 51 17.06 3.58 8.57
CA GLU A 51 17.63 2.23 8.64
C GLU A 51 16.55 1.13 8.68
N ARG A 52 15.33 1.49 9.07
CA ARG A 52 14.20 0.57 9.28
C ARG A 52 13.16 0.66 8.16
N ILE A 53 13.00 1.83 7.56
CA ILE A 53 12.05 2.08 6.48
C ILE A 53 12.60 3.08 5.47
N GLU A 54 12.34 2.84 4.19
CA GLU A 54 12.66 3.75 3.10
C GLU A 54 11.43 3.84 2.18
N VAL A 55 11.08 5.07 1.81
CA VAL A 55 9.90 5.35 0.98
C VAL A 55 10.31 5.57 -0.46
N PHE A 56 9.54 4.98 -1.37
CA PHE A 56 9.64 5.24 -2.80
C PHE A 56 8.36 5.91 -3.27
N ASP A 57 8.51 7.14 -3.73
CA ASP A 57 7.41 7.91 -4.30
C ASP A 57 7.21 7.54 -5.78
N LEU A 58 5.95 7.41 -6.18
CA LEU A 58 5.59 7.23 -7.59
C LEU A 58 5.65 8.56 -8.35
N PRO A 59 5.98 8.55 -9.67
CA PRO A 59 5.87 9.74 -10.51
C PRO A 59 4.46 10.33 -10.46
N ALA A 60 4.37 11.66 -10.55
CA ALA A 60 3.09 12.36 -10.52
C ALA A 60 2.16 11.84 -11.63
N TYR A 61 0.88 11.70 -11.30
CA TYR A 61 -0.17 11.30 -12.26
C TYR A 61 0.09 9.97 -12.99
N SER A 62 0.79 9.02 -12.36
CA SER A 62 1.11 7.71 -12.95
C SER A 62 0.43 6.53 -12.22
N PRO A 63 -0.91 6.46 -12.19
CA PRO A 63 -1.63 5.39 -11.48
C PRO A 63 -1.33 3.99 -12.07
N GLU A 64 -0.98 3.89 -13.35
CA GLU A 64 -0.62 2.64 -14.02
C GLU A 64 0.69 2.02 -13.51
N LEU A 65 1.48 2.77 -12.75
CA LEU A 65 2.70 2.30 -12.10
C LEU A 65 2.47 1.84 -10.65
N ASN A 66 1.25 2.05 -10.13
CA ASN A 66 0.91 1.70 -8.77
C ASN A 66 0.33 0.28 -8.68
N PRO A 67 1.02 -0.69 -8.05
CA PRO A 67 0.48 -2.05 -7.87
C PRO A 67 -0.79 -2.07 -7.02
N ASP A 68 -1.01 -1.06 -6.18
CA ASP A 68 -2.23 -0.98 -5.38
C ASP A 68 -3.48 -0.76 -6.24
N GLU A 69 -3.39 -0.23 -7.46
CA GLU A 69 -4.53 -0.05 -8.34
C GLU A 69 -5.07 -1.41 -8.81
N LEU A 70 -4.19 -2.38 -9.03
CA LEU A 70 -4.56 -3.76 -9.32
C LEU A 70 -5.22 -4.42 -8.12
N LEU A 71 -4.67 -4.21 -6.91
CA LEU A 71 -5.29 -4.66 -5.66
C LEU A 71 -6.68 -4.03 -5.45
N ASN A 72 -6.80 -2.73 -5.71
CA ASN A 72 -8.03 -1.97 -5.55
C ASN A 72 -9.08 -2.42 -6.57
N SER A 73 -8.67 -2.72 -7.80
CA SER A 73 -9.55 -3.31 -8.82
C SER A 73 -10.07 -4.69 -8.37
N ASP A 74 -9.20 -5.58 -7.90
CA ASP A 74 -9.59 -6.88 -7.35
C ASP A 74 -10.56 -6.73 -6.17
N LEU A 75 -10.27 -5.81 -5.25
CA LEU A 75 -11.13 -5.52 -4.11
C LEU A 75 -12.49 -4.97 -4.54
N LYS A 76 -12.52 -3.97 -5.43
CA LYS A 76 -13.77 -3.38 -5.97
C LYS A 76 -14.61 -4.45 -6.67
N GLY A 77 -13.99 -5.32 -7.47
CA GLY A 77 -14.66 -6.45 -8.11
C GLY A 77 -15.32 -7.39 -7.09
N VAL A 78 -14.63 -7.71 -5.99
CA VAL A 78 -15.22 -8.51 -4.90
C VAL A 78 -16.32 -7.75 -4.17
N LEU A 79 -16.14 -6.46 -3.90
CA LEU A 79 -17.14 -5.65 -3.19
C LEU A 79 -18.43 -5.52 -4.00
N HIS A 80 -18.34 -5.33 -5.31
CA HIS A 80 -19.49 -5.26 -6.23
C HIS A 80 -20.04 -6.64 -6.62
N GLY A 81 -19.23 -7.70 -6.53
CA GLY A 81 -19.65 -9.06 -6.85
C GLY A 81 -20.54 -9.68 -5.77
N GLY A 82 -21.54 -10.47 -6.17
CA GLY A 82 -22.47 -11.13 -5.26
C GLY A 82 -23.46 -10.16 -4.60
N LEU A 83 -24.00 -10.52 -3.43
CA LEU A 83 -24.96 -9.66 -2.72
C LEU A 83 -24.29 -8.33 -2.31
N PRO A 84 -24.90 -7.18 -2.63
CA PRO A 84 -24.44 -5.88 -2.18
C PRO A 84 -24.44 -5.80 -0.66
N ALA A 85 -23.39 -5.20 -0.08
CA ALA A 85 -23.37 -4.86 1.34
C ALA A 85 -24.39 -3.73 1.58
N LYS A 86 -25.26 -3.92 2.57
CA LYS A 86 -26.32 -2.95 2.93
C LYS A 86 -25.89 -2.03 4.07
N THR A 87 -24.82 -2.39 4.79
CA THR A 87 -24.30 -1.59 5.90
C THR A 87 -22.78 -1.39 5.81
N LYS A 88 -22.28 -0.32 6.47
CA LYS A 88 -20.84 -0.07 6.61
C LYS A 88 -20.11 -1.26 7.26
N ALA A 89 -20.75 -1.93 8.22
CA ALA A 89 -20.18 -3.09 8.90
C ALA A 89 -20.01 -4.29 7.96
N GLU A 90 -21.01 -4.56 7.12
CA GLU A 90 -20.94 -5.61 6.10
C GLU A 90 -19.87 -5.31 5.04
N LEU A 91 -19.78 -4.06 4.60
CA LEU A 91 -18.77 -3.63 3.63
C LEU A 91 -17.36 -3.84 4.20
N LYS A 92 -17.12 -3.40 5.44
CA LYS A 92 -15.85 -3.64 6.15
C LYS A 92 -15.54 -5.13 6.29
N ARG A 93 -16.52 -5.95 6.65
CA ARG A 93 -16.35 -7.40 6.79
C ARG A 93 -15.94 -8.04 5.47
N LYS A 94 -16.60 -7.66 4.37
CA LYS A 94 -16.30 -8.15 3.01
C LYS A 94 -14.89 -7.76 2.57
N ALA A 95 -14.52 -6.49 2.75
CA ALA A 95 -13.17 -6.00 2.45
C ALA A 95 -12.10 -6.70 3.30
N ARG A 96 -12.31 -6.80 4.62
CA ARG A 96 -11.37 -7.46 5.54
C ARG A 96 -11.18 -8.93 5.19
N SER A 97 -12.25 -9.65 4.89
CA SER A 97 -12.21 -11.07 4.52
C SER A 97 -11.38 -11.28 3.24
N HIS A 98 -11.61 -10.44 2.23
CA HIS A 98 -10.84 -10.48 0.98
C HIS A 98 -9.35 -10.20 1.20
N LEU A 99 -9.01 -9.09 1.88
CA LEU A 99 -7.63 -8.72 2.16
C LEU A 99 -6.90 -9.78 3.01
N TYR A 100 -7.57 -10.37 4.00
CA TYR A 100 -7.01 -11.44 4.81
C TYR A 100 -6.73 -12.71 3.99
N ARG A 101 -7.63 -13.07 3.07
CA ARG A 101 -7.39 -14.20 2.15
C ARG A 101 -6.23 -13.92 1.21
N LEU A 102 -6.11 -12.69 0.72
CA LEU A 102 -5.03 -12.27 -0.17
C LEU A 102 -3.67 -12.29 0.52
N GLN A 103 -3.60 -11.87 1.79
CA GLN A 103 -2.36 -11.95 2.60
C GLN A 103 -1.80 -13.37 2.69
N LYS A 104 -2.66 -14.40 2.63
CA LYS A 104 -2.26 -15.81 2.60
C LYS A 104 -1.85 -16.32 1.22
N ARG A 105 -1.82 -15.46 0.20
CA ARG A 105 -1.51 -15.79 -1.20
C ARG A 105 -0.39 -14.89 -1.73
N PRO A 106 0.86 -15.05 -1.25
CA PRO A 106 1.98 -14.20 -1.65
C PRO A 106 2.21 -14.21 -3.16
N ASP A 107 1.95 -15.32 -3.86
CA ASP A 107 2.11 -15.37 -5.32
C ASP A 107 1.10 -14.50 -6.06
N ARG A 108 -0.10 -14.32 -5.52
CA ARG A 108 -1.08 -13.38 -6.08
C ARG A 108 -0.61 -11.94 -5.89
N ILE A 109 -0.07 -11.61 -4.71
CA ILE A 109 0.49 -10.27 -4.43
C ILE A 109 1.66 -9.98 -5.37
N ARG A 110 2.58 -10.94 -5.53
CA ARG A 110 3.73 -10.83 -6.45
C ARG A 110 3.30 -10.59 -7.90
N ARG A 111 2.16 -11.15 -8.34
CA ARG A 111 1.66 -10.93 -9.70
C ARG A 111 1.28 -9.48 -9.99
N TYR A 112 0.88 -8.69 -8.98
CA TYR A 112 0.61 -7.25 -9.20
C TYR A 112 1.88 -6.52 -9.66
N PHE A 113 3.04 -6.95 -9.16
CA PHE A 113 4.34 -6.40 -9.55
C PHE A 113 4.85 -6.90 -10.91
N LYS A 114 4.20 -7.92 -11.51
CA LYS A 114 4.56 -8.49 -12.81
C LYS A 114 3.79 -7.90 -13.99
N GLN A 115 2.91 -6.92 -13.74
CA GLN A 115 2.25 -6.20 -14.82
C GLN A 115 3.32 -5.41 -15.62
N PRO A 116 3.33 -5.42 -16.96
CA PRO A 116 4.50 -5.00 -17.73
C PRO A 116 5.03 -3.59 -17.42
N LYS A 117 4.14 -2.62 -17.20
CA LYS A 117 4.54 -1.23 -16.89
C LYS A 117 5.14 -1.14 -15.49
N ILE A 118 4.48 -1.77 -14.53
CA ILE A 118 4.94 -1.87 -13.13
C ILE A 118 6.29 -2.57 -13.07
N GLN A 119 6.40 -3.76 -13.67
CA GLN A 119 7.62 -4.56 -13.65
C GLN A 119 8.81 -3.80 -14.27
N ARG A 120 8.58 -3.10 -15.39
CA ARG A 120 9.62 -2.30 -16.03
C ARG A 120 10.08 -1.15 -15.13
N PHE A 121 9.15 -0.43 -14.51
CA PHE A 121 9.46 0.68 -13.61
C PHE A 121 10.29 0.23 -12.39
N TYR A 122 9.83 -0.80 -11.68
CA TYR A 122 10.53 -1.29 -10.49
C TYR A 122 11.80 -2.10 -10.81
N GLY A 123 11.87 -2.74 -11.99
CA GLY A 123 12.95 -3.63 -12.39
C GLY A 123 14.11 -2.98 -13.17
N HIS A 124 13.89 -1.89 -13.90
CA HIS A 124 14.93 -1.27 -14.74
C HIS A 124 15.33 0.15 -14.31
N GLU A 125 14.43 0.95 -13.73
CA GLU A 125 14.65 2.41 -13.68
C GLU A 125 14.84 3.01 -12.28
N ASN A 126 14.70 2.29 -11.16
CA ASN A 126 15.14 2.88 -9.88
C ASN A 126 15.38 1.98 -8.66
N THR A 127 15.14 0.67 -8.69
CA THR A 127 15.16 -0.10 -7.43
C THR A 127 15.36 -1.58 -7.60
N GLY A 128 16.62 -2.01 -7.77
CA GLY A 128 17.02 -3.41 -7.47
C GLY A 128 16.83 -3.82 -5.99
N LYS A 129 16.16 -2.99 -5.18
CA LYS A 129 15.87 -3.17 -3.76
C LYS A 129 14.40 -3.52 -3.46
N ILE A 130 13.47 -3.26 -4.39
CA ILE A 130 12.02 -3.47 -4.18
C ILE A 130 11.56 -4.86 -4.64
N LEU A 131 12.20 -5.43 -5.66
CA LEU A 131 11.91 -6.74 -6.24
C LEU A 131 13.00 -7.75 -5.89
#